data_AF-A0A8J7N0Z1-F1
#
_entry.id   AF-A0A8J7N0Z1-F1
#
_cell.length_a   1.000
_cell.length_b   1.000
_cell.length_c   1.000
_cell.angle_alpha   90.00
_cell.angle_beta   90.00
_cell.angle_gamma   90.00
#
_symmetry.space_group_name_H-M   'P 1'
#
loop_
_entity.id
_entity.type
_entity.pdbx_description
1 polymer ?
#
loop_
_entity_poly.entity_id
_entity_poly.type
_entity_poly.pdbx_seq_one_letter_code
_entity_poly.pdbx_strand_id
1 'polypeptide(L)'
;MNTHEPKIITPDRRRFLRGAGIATLSATAVAVLGGREALAQGMKGDAGKDVAILNVALGLEHEAIAAYQIGAESKLLKQPVLGVAVQFQSHHKEHRDALIATIQKMGGKPVAAKPMQEYADALNVKMIKSAGDILVLAARLEKGAANAYLGVIPSFSNGDLAKVAGRLAADETMHWTVLAQATKEALPQKALSFGA
;
A
#
# COMPACT_ATOMS: atom_id res chain seq x y z
N MET A 1 24.77 32.49 -48.10
CA MET A 1 23.70 31.48 -47.99
C MET A 1 24.34 30.21 -47.47
N ASN A 2 24.06 29.82 -46.22
CA ASN A 2 24.06 28.44 -45.74
C ASN A 2 23.54 28.41 -44.30
N THR A 3 22.77 27.37 -44.03
CA THR A 3 21.67 27.23 -43.06
C THR A 3 22.15 26.83 -41.66
N HIS A 4 21.55 27.41 -40.61
CA HIS A 4 21.62 26.88 -39.25
C HIS A 4 20.54 25.80 -39.06
N GLU A 5 20.95 24.53 -38.97
CA GLU A 5 20.11 23.44 -38.44
C GLU A 5 20.06 23.49 -36.90
N PRO A 6 18.91 23.20 -36.27
CA PRO A 6 18.82 23.06 -34.82
C PRO A 6 19.36 21.70 -34.37
N LYS A 7 20.37 21.71 -33.49
CA LYS A 7 20.91 20.52 -32.84
C LYS A 7 19.87 19.93 -31.87
N ILE A 8 19.35 18.76 -32.17
CA ILE A 8 18.51 17.97 -31.24
C ILE A 8 19.40 17.46 -30.10
N ILE A 9 19.05 17.81 -28.85
CA ILE A 9 19.69 17.24 -27.66
C ILE A 9 19.11 15.85 -27.41
N THR A 10 19.86 14.81 -27.72
CA THR A 10 19.58 13.44 -27.27
C THR A 10 20.09 13.25 -25.84
N PRO A 11 19.25 12.89 -24.84
CA PRO A 11 19.74 12.60 -23.50
C PRO A 11 20.59 11.33 -23.50
N ASP A 12 21.83 11.46 -23.01
CA ASP A 12 22.81 10.39 -22.92
C ASP A 12 22.39 9.36 -21.86
N ARG A 13 22.03 8.14 -22.29
CA ARG A 13 21.60 7.02 -21.42
C ARG A 13 22.62 6.68 -20.33
N ARG A 14 23.89 7.05 -20.51
CA ARG A 14 24.97 6.78 -19.55
C ARG A 14 24.96 7.68 -18.30
N ARG A 15 24.22 8.79 -18.31
CA ARG A 15 24.13 9.66 -17.12
C ARG A 15 23.10 9.18 -16.09
N PHE A 16 22.20 8.26 -16.47
CA PHE A 16 21.23 7.66 -15.55
C PHE A 16 21.85 6.64 -14.58
N LEU A 17 22.99 6.02 -14.94
CA LEU A 17 23.63 4.97 -14.14
C LEU A 17 24.72 5.45 -13.18
N ARG A 18 25.03 6.75 -13.14
CA ARG A 18 26.07 7.30 -12.25
C ARG A 18 25.53 8.06 -11.04
N GLY A 19 24.21 8.18 -10.91
CA GLY A 19 23.55 8.86 -9.79
C GLY A 19 22.89 7.94 -8.77
N ALA A 20 22.72 6.65 -9.08
CA ALA A 20 22.22 5.66 -8.12
C ALA A 20 23.42 4.89 -7.56
N GLY A 21 23.58 4.95 -6.24
CA GLY A 21 24.67 4.32 -5.52
C GLY A 21 24.81 2.83 -5.84
N ILE A 22 26.05 2.36 -5.70
CA ILE A 22 26.50 0.98 -5.81
C ILE A 22 25.51 0.03 -5.13
N ALA A 23 24.68 -0.64 -5.92
CA ALA A 23 24.07 -1.89 -5.53
C ALA A 23 24.99 -3.00 -6.05
N THR A 24 25.85 -3.52 -5.19
CA THR A 24 26.51 -4.80 -5.44
C THR A 24 25.39 -5.83 -5.59
N LEU A 25 25.12 -6.28 -6.82
CA LEU A 25 24.18 -7.37 -7.04
C LEU A 25 24.67 -8.57 -6.23
N SER A 26 23.79 -9.11 -5.38
CA SER A 26 24.09 -10.36 -4.68
C SER A 26 24.29 -11.46 -5.71
N ALA A 27 25.18 -12.42 -5.41
CA ALA A 27 25.44 -13.57 -6.27
C ALA A 27 24.14 -14.33 -6.65
N THR A 28 23.11 -14.22 -5.80
CA THR A 28 21.77 -14.74 -6.01
C THR A 28 21.02 -14.09 -7.17
N ALA A 29 21.05 -12.75 -7.28
CA ALA A 29 20.44 -12.03 -8.40
C ALA A 29 21.11 -12.39 -9.74
N VAL A 30 22.42 -12.66 -9.70
CA VAL A 30 23.19 -13.15 -10.87
C VAL A 30 22.81 -14.59 -11.21
N ALA A 31 22.59 -15.46 -10.23
CA ALA A 31 22.23 -16.86 -10.45
C ALA A 31 20.81 -17.06 -11.03
N VAL A 32 19.86 -16.22 -10.63
CA VAL A 32 18.47 -16.22 -11.16
C VAL A 32 18.43 -15.74 -12.62
N LEU A 33 19.23 -14.73 -12.97
CA LEU A 33 19.37 -14.29 -14.36
C LEU A 33 20.19 -15.27 -15.23
N GLY A 34 20.98 -16.15 -14.59
CA GLY A 34 21.82 -17.17 -15.25
C GLY A 34 21.16 -18.54 -15.44
N GLY A 35 19.85 -18.70 -15.17
CA GLY A 35 19.11 -19.93 -15.46
C GLY A 35 19.54 -21.16 -14.65
N ARG A 36 19.97 -20.96 -13.40
CA ARG A 36 20.40 -22.03 -12.49
C ARG A 36 19.46 -22.15 -11.29
N GLU A 37 18.20 -22.54 -11.51
CA GLU A 37 17.16 -22.55 -10.48
C GLU A 37 17.49 -23.46 -9.28
N ALA A 38 18.27 -24.53 -9.47
CA ALA A 38 18.65 -25.46 -8.41
C ALA A 38 19.51 -24.84 -7.30
N LEU A 39 20.26 -23.76 -7.58
CA LEU A 39 21.02 -23.01 -6.57
C LEU A 39 20.18 -21.94 -5.85
N ALA A 40 19.06 -21.51 -6.45
CA ALA A 40 18.11 -20.58 -5.83
C ALA A 40 17.20 -21.26 -4.80
N GLN A 41 16.90 -22.55 -4.98
CA GLN A 41 16.06 -23.32 -4.06
C GLN A 41 16.66 -23.51 -2.65
N GLY A 42 17.94 -23.20 -2.44
CA GLY A 42 18.62 -23.30 -1.15
C GLY A 42 18.55 -22.04 -0.26
N MET A 43 18.07 -20.90 -0.77
CA MET A 43 18.01 -19.65 0.01
C MET A 43 16.59 -19.43 0.51
N LYS A 44 16.27 -19.99 1.69
CA LYS A 44 15.08 -19.58 2.44
C LYS A 44 15.21 -18.08 2.71
N GLY A 45 14.37 -17.28 2.07
CA GLY A 45 14.11 -15.93 2.56
C GLY A 45 13.71 -15.98 4.03
N ASP A 46 14.00 -14.92 4.77
CA ASP A 46 13.68 -14.86 6.20
C ASP A 46 12.17 -14.76 6.39
N ALA A 47 11.52 -15.93 6.52
CA ALA A 47 10.09 -16.05 6.75
C ALA A 47 9.64 -15.26 7.99
N GLY A 48 10.52 -15.08 8.98
CA GLY A 48 10.24 -14.25 10.16
C GLY A 48 10.12 -12.78 9.81
N LYS A 49 10.99 -12.26 8.93
CA LYS A 49 10.91 -10.89 8.40
C LYS A 49 9.63 -10.68 7.58
N ASP A 50 9.29 -11.62 6.70
CA ASP A 50 8.06 -11.53 5.90
C ASP A 50 6.81 -11.53 6.80
N VAL A 51 6.78 -12.38 7.84
CA VAL A 51 5.70 -12.37 8.86
C VAL A 51 5.62 -11.05 9.62
N ALA A 52 6.75 -10.41 9.93
CA ALA A 52 6.74 -9.11 10.61
C ALA A 52 6.12 -8.02 9.72
N ILE A 53 6.46 -8.00 8.43
CA ILE A 53 5.89 -7.07 7.45
C ILE A 53 4.37 -7.29 7.32
N LEU A 54 3.93 -8.55 7.20
CA LEU A 54 2.50 -8.87 7.12
C LEU A 54 1.74 -8.47 8.39
N ASN A 55 2.36 -8.53 9.57
CA ASN A 55 1.74 -8.06 10.80
C ASN A 55 1.60 -6.54 10.87
N VAL A 56 2.52 -5.78 10.27
CA VAL A 56 2.35 -4.32 10.11
C VAL A 56 1.15 -4.03 9.22
N ALA A 57 1.05 -4.71 8.08
CA ALA A 57 -0.12 -4.60 7.18
C ALA A 57 -1.43 -4.97 7.89
N LEU A 58 -1.44 -6.07 8.65
CA LEU A 58 -2.62 -6.49 9.42
C LEU A 58 -3.04 -5.43 10.46
N GLY A 59 -2.08 -4.73 11.06
CA GLY A 59 -2.35 -3.59 11.94
C GLY A 59 -3.06 -2.44 11.22
N LEU A 60 -2.64 -2.14 9.98
CA LEU A 60 -3.28 -1.12 9.15
C LEU A 60 -4.72 -1.50 8.77
N GLU A 61 -4.97 -2.77 8.44
CA GLU A 61 -6.34 -3.24 8.15
C GLU A 61 -7.26 -3.12 9.37
N HIS A 62 -6.77 -3.46 10.57
CA HIS A 62 -7.57 -3.26 11.78
C HIS A 62 -7.89 -1.78 12.03
N GLU A 63 -6.94 -0.87 11.78
CA GLU A 63 -7.16 0.58 11.88
C GLU A 63 -8.17 1.07 10.84
N ALA A 64 -8.07 0.63 9.58
CA ALA A 64 -9.01 0.98 8.52
C ALA A 64 -10.44 0.51 8.86
N ILE A 65 -10.60 -0.75 9.27
CA ILE A 65 -11.90 -1.31 9.70
C ILE A 65 -12.52 -0.47 10.83
N ALA A 66 -11.70 -0.08 11.82
CA ALA A 66 -12.13 0.76 12.93
C ALA A 66 -12.55 2.16 12.44
N ALA A 67 -11.75 2.80 11.59
CA ALA A 67 -12.04 4.11 11.03
C ALA A 67 -13.39 4.13 10.27
N TYR A 68 -13.62 3.13 9.42
CA TYR A 68 -14.90 2.98 8.72
C TYR A 68 -16.07 2.67 9.66
N GLN A 69 -15.86 1.86 10.71
CA GLN A 69 -16.91 1.60 11.71
C GLN A 69 -17.34 2.90 12.38
N ILE A 70 -16.36 3.68 12.87
CA ILE A 70 -16.57 4.98 13.50
C ILE A 70 -17.32 5.92 12.55
N GLY A 71 -16.88 6.00 11.29
CA GLY A 71 -17.52 6.82 10.27
C GLY A 71 -18.97 6.43 10.02
N ALA A 72 -19.24 5.13 9.85
CA ALA A 72 -20.58 4.59 9.60
C ALA A 72 -21.55 4.82 10.77
N GLU A 73 -21.07 4.65 12.01
CA GLU A 73 -21.90 4.78 13.22
C GLU A 73 -22.06 6.23 13.71
N SER A 74 -21.25 7.16 13.20
CA SER A 74 -21.29 8.59 13.58
C SER A 74 -22.62 9.29 13.30
N LYS A 75 -23.49 8.69 12.46
CA LYS A 75 -24.72 9.28 11.89
C LYS A 75 -24.49 10.50 10.99
N LEU A 76 -23.23 10.88 10.73
CA LEU A 76 -22.85 11.98 9.85
C LEU A 76 -22.94 11.57 8.37
N LEU A 77 -22.63 10.32 8.05
CA LEU A 77 -22.80 9.77 6.70
C LEU A 77 -24.27 9.43 6.42
N LYS A 78 -24.75 9.81 5.24
CA LYS A 78 -26.08 9.47 4.72
C LYS A 78 -25.95 8.61 3.47
N GLN A 79 -27.03 7.94 3.08
CA GLN A 79 -27.06 7.24 1.79
C GLN A 79 -26.94 8.26 0.63
N PRO A 80 -26.25 7.92 -0.48
CA PRO A 80 -25.60 6.63 -0.77
C PRO A 80 -24.19 6.47 -0.17
N VAL A 81 -23.59 7.53 0.38
CA VAL A 81 -22.20 7.54 0.89
C VAL A 81 -21.98 6.53 2.00
N LEU A 82 -22.95 6.37 2.92
CA LEU A 82 -22.89 5.35 3.96
C LEU A 82 -22.78 3.93 3.38
N GLY A 83 -23.49 3.63 2.29
CA GLY A 83 -23.40 2.34 1.61
C GLY A 83 -21.99 2.05 1.08
N VAL A 84 -21.35 3.05 0.48
CA VAL A 84 -19.96 2.94 0.01
C VAL A 84 -18.98 2.73 1.18
N ALA A 85 -19.17 3.47 2.28
CA ALA A 85 -18.34 3.30 3.47
C ALA A 85 -18.43 1.87 4.06
N VAL A 86 -19.63 1.29 4.10
CA VAL A 86 -19.83 -0.10 4.53
C VAL A 86 -19.20 -1.09 3.54
N GLN A 87 -19.27 -0.82 2.24
CA GLN A 87 -18.63 -1.65 1.21
C GLN A 87 -17.10 -1.66 1.39
N PHE A 88 -16.47 -0.49 1.53
CA PHE A 88 -15.02 -0.40 1.73
C PHE A 88 -14.60 -1.06 3.05
N GLN A 89 -15.39 -0.90 4.11
CA GLN A 89 -15.16 -1.67 5.34
C GLN A 89 -15.17 -3.18 5.12
N SER A 90 -16.05 -3.69 4.24
CA SER A 90 -16.07 -5.11 3.88
C SER A 90 -14.79 -5.53 3.19
N HIS A 91 -14.27 -4.72 2.26
CA HIS A 91 -13.00 -5.01 1.59
C HIS A 91 -11.84 -5.10 2.60
N HIS A 92 -11.72 -4.16 3.54
CA HIS A 92 -10.70 -4.24 4.59
C HIS A 92 -10.84 -5.48 5.49
N LYS A 93 -12.07 -5.93 5.76
CA LYS A 93 -12.30 -7.20 6.49
C LYS A 93 -11.78 -8.39 5.70
N GLU A 94 -12.02 -8.43 4.38
CA GLU A 94 -11.50 -9.47 3.50
C GLU A 94 -9.96 -9.43 3.40
N HIS A 95 -9.38 -8.22 3.30
CA HIS A 95 -7.93 -8.00 3.34
C HIS A 95 -7.31 -8.51 4.65
N ARG A 96 -7.87 -8.10 5.80
CA ARG A 96 -7.48 -8.57 7.13
C ARG A 96 -7.49 -10.10 7.21
N ASP A 97 -8.58 -10.72 6.76
CA ASP A 97 -8.75 -12.17 6.87
C ASP A 97 -7.74 -12.92 5.98
N ALA A 98 -7.44 -12.38 4.79
CA ALA A 98 -6.38 -12.90 3.92
C ALA A 98 -4.98 -12.78 4.57
N LEU A 99 -4.69 -11.65 5.23
CA LEU A 99 -3.42 -11.45 5.95
C LEU A 99 -3.30 -12.40 7.15
N ILE A 100 -4.35 -12.55 7.96
CA ILE A 100 -4.41 -13.50 9.08
C ILE A 100 -4.10 -14.92 8.60
N ALA A 101 -4.81 -15.38 7.56
CA ALA A 101 -4.63 -16.71 7.00
C ALA A 101 -3.19 -16.92 6.49
N THR A 102 -2.62 -15.90 5.85
CA THR A 102 -1.24 -15.93 5.33
C THR A 102 -0.22 -16.02 6.46
N ILE A 103 -0.34 -15.17 7.49
CA ILE A 103 0.55 -15.17 8.66
C ILE A 103 0.51 -16.53 9.37
N GLN A 104 -0.69 -17.09 9.59
CA GLN A 104 -0.86 -18.40 10.22
C GLN A 104 -0.24 -19.53 9.38
N LYS A 105 -0.44 -19.50 8.05
CA LYS A 105 0.16 -20.49 7.13
C LYS A 105 1.70 -20.46 7.17
N MET A 106 2.29 -19.30 7.45
CA MET A 106 3.73 -19.13 7.61
C MET A 106 4.24 -19.49 9.02
N GLY A 107 3.36 -19.96 9.91
CA GLY A 107 3.69 -20.28 11.31
C GLY A 107 3.81 -19.06 12.21
N GLY A 108 3.44 -17.87 11.73
CA GLY A 108 3.43 -16.64 12.50
C GLY A 108 2.18 -16.48 13.36
N LYS A 109 2.27 -15.60 14.36
CA LYS A 109 1.12 -15.19 15.17
C LYS A 109 0.56 -13.86 14.62
N PRO A 110 -0.71 -13.82 14.16
CA PRO A 110 -1.34 -12.57 13.74
C PRO A 110 -1.48 -11.59 14.92
N VAL A 111 -1.21 -10.31 14.66
CA VAL A 111 -1.46 -9.24 15.62
C VAL A 111 -2.96 -9.07 15.83
N ALA A 112 -3.36 -8.95 17.09
CA ALA A 112 -4.75 -8.70 17.46
C ALA A 112 -5.12 -7.23 17.18
N ALA A 113 -6.40 -7.01 16.86
CA ALA A 113 -6.95 -5.66 16.84
C ALA A 113 -6.84 -5.02 18.22
N LYS A 114 -6.60 -3.71 18.26
CA LYS A 114 -6.63 -2.92 19.49
C LYS A 114 -8.09 -2.66 19.92
N PRO A 115 -8.34 -2.29 21.19
CA PRO A 115 -9.62 -1.74 21.60
C PRO A 115 -10.04 -0.54 20.74
N MET A 116 -11.34 -0.42 20.44
CA MET A 116 -11.87 0.67 19.60
C MET A 116 -11.49 2.07 20.10
N GLN A 117 -11.40 2.25 21.43
CA GLN A 117 -11.01 3.52 22.04
C GLN A 117 -9.60 3.95 21.63
N GLU A 118 -8.65 3.02 21.52
CA GLU A 118 -7.28 3.34 21.09
C GLU A 118 -7.24 3.82 19.64
N TYR A 119 -8.04 3.20 18.75
CA TYR A 119 -8.19 3.69 17.38
C TYR A 119 -8.85 5.06 17.35
N ALA A 120 -9.90 5.28 18.15
CA ALA A 120 -10.59 6.55 18.19
C ALA A 120 -9.68 7.70 18.65
N ASP A 121 -8.79 7.44 19.62
CA ASP A 121 -7.81 8.41 20.08
C ASP A 121 -6.70 8.64 19.03
N ALA A 122 -6.17 7.57 18.42
CA ALA A 122 -5.15 7.68 17.36
C ALA A 122 -5.66 8.44 16.12
N LEU A 123 -6.91 8.22 15.74
CA LEU A 123 -7.58 8.88 14.63
C LEU A 123 -8.11 10.27 14.97
N ASN A 124 -8.00 10.68 16.24
CA ASN A 124 -8.51 11.95 16.77
C ASN A 124 -9.99 12.18 16.44
N VAL A 125 -10.83 11.17 16.69
CA VAL A 125 -12.27 11.17 16.35
C VAL A 125 -13.03 12.34 16.98
N LYS A 126 -12.53 12.87 18.11
CA LYS A 126 -13.09 14.06 18.76
C LYS A 126 -13.13 15.29 17.84
N MET A 127 -12.28 15.35 16.82
CA MET A 127 -12.22 16.42 15.83
C MET A 127 -13.14 16.20 14.61
N ILE A 128 -13.74 15.02 14.47
CA ILE A 128 -14.67 14.73 13.36
C ILE A 128 -16.03 15.35 13.70
N LYS A 129 -16.47 16.34 12.91
CA LYS A 129 -17.73 17.07 13.14
C LYS A 129 -18.71 16.99 11.97
N SER A 130 -18.23 16.55 10.80
CA SER A 130 -19.00 16.52 9.57
C SER A 130 -18.74 15.27 8.76
N ALA A 131 -19.62 14.99 7.78
CA ALA A 131 -19.37 13.96 6.78
C ALA A 131 -18.07 14.24 5.99
N GLY A 132 -17.76 15.51 5.73
CA GLY A 132 -16.53 15.91 5.04
C GLY A 132 -15.27 15.49 5.82
N ASP A 133 -15.27 15.67 7.14
CA ASP A 133 -14.14 15.27 7.99
C ASP A 133 -13.90 13.75 7.93
N ILE A 134 -14.98 12.95 7.88
CA ILE A 134 -14.89 11.49 7.72
C ILE A 134 -14.27 11.14 6.37
N LEU A 135 -14.74 11.77 5.28
CA LEU A 135 -14.25 11.47 3.94
C LEU A 135 -12.77 11.88 3.76
N VAL A 136 -12.36 13.01 4.34
CA VAL A 136 -10.96 13.44 4.33
C VAL A 136 -10.08 12.50 5.16
N LEU A 137 -10.55 12.08 6.33
CA LEU A 137 -9.83 11.08 7.14
C LEU A 137 -9.66 9.77 6.38
N ALA A 138 -10.75 9.25 5.80
CA ALA A 138 -10.71 8.03 5.01
C ALA A 138 -9.75 8.16 3.83
N ALA A 139 -9.84 9.24 3.03
CA ALA A 139 -8.96 9.46 1.89
C ALA A 139 -7.48 9.45 2.30
N ARG A 140 -7.14 10.08 3.42
CA ARG A 140 -5.77 10.06 3.96
C ARG A 140 -5.32 8.65 4.32
N LEU A 141 -6.17 7.86 4.98
CA LEU A 141 -5.86 6.49 5.37
C LEU A 141 -5.65 5.61 4.14
N GLU A 142 -6.55 5.64 3.15
CA GLU A 142 -6.43 4.86 1.91
C GLU A 142 -5.14 5.18 1.14
N LYS A 143 -4.83 6.48 1.00
CA LYS A 143 -3.61 6.92 0.34
C LYS A 143 -2.37 6.45 1.10
N GLY A 144 -2.41 6.48 2.43
CA GLY A 144 -1.35 5.96 3.30
C GLY A 144 -1.16 4.46 3.12
N ALA A 145 -2.26 3.69 3.16
CA ALA A 145 -2.27 2.24 3.00
C ALA A 145 -1.74 1.81 1.63
N ALA A 146 -2.20 2.45 0.54
CA ALA A 146 -1.69 2.18 -0.81
C ALA A 146 -0.16 2.36 -0.91
N ASN A 147 0.38 3.45 -0.34
CA ASN A 147 1.82 3.69 -0.33
C ASN A 147 2.57 2.72 0.59
N ALA A 148 2.00 2.36 1.74
CA ALA A 148 2.59 1.38 2.64
C ALA A 148 2.72 0.01 1.96
N TYR A 149 1.66 -0.45 1.30
CA TYR A 149 1.66 -1.71 0.56
C TYR A 149 2.68 -1.72 -0.58
N LEU A 150 2.74 -0.66 -1.39
CA LEU A 150 3.74 -0.55 -2.46
C LEU A 150 5.17 -0.50 -1.92
N GLY A 151 5.41 0.22 -0.82
CA GLY A 151 6.72 0.38 -0.21
C GLY A 151 7.31 -0.91 0.35
N VAL A 152 6.47 -1.87 0.76
CA VAL A 152 6.93 -3.16 1.28
C VAL A 152 7.15 -4.23 0.22
N ILE A 153 6.65 -4.06 -1.01
CA ILE A 153 6.81 -5.03 -2.11
C ILE A 153 8.27 -5.48 -2.29
N PRO A 154 9.27 -4.57 -2.35
CA PRO A 154 10.67 -4.97 -2.54
C PRO A 154 11.27 -5.72 -1.34
N SER A 155 10.62 -5.67 -0.18
CA SER A 155 11.11 -6.30 1.05
C SER A 155 10.73 -7.78 1.18
N PHE A 156 9.76 -8.24 0.39
CA PHE A 156 9.32 -9.64 0.41
C PHE A 156 10.32 -10.54 -0.31
N SER A 157 10.69 -11.63 0.35
CA SER A 157 11.47 -12.68 -0.28
C SER A 157 10.62 -13.61 -1.16
N ASN A 158 9.32 -13.64 -0.92
CA ASN A 158 8.34 -14.46 -1.60
C ASN A 158 7.51 -13.63 -2.61
N GLY A 159 7.59 -14.00 -3.88
CA GLY A 159 6.84 -13.34 -4.96
C GLY A 159 5.32 -13.39 -4.82
N ASP A 160 4.78 -14.43 -4.18
CA ASP A 160 3.34 -14.51 -3.89
C ASP A 160 2.91 -13.47 -2.85
N LEU A 161 3.75 -13.19 -1.85
CA LEU A 161 3.50 -12.14 -0.86
C LEU A 161 3.58 -10.75 -1.51
N ALA A 162 4.57 -10.54 -2.38
CA ALA A 162 4.67 -9.32 -3.18
C ALA A 162 3.41 -9.13 -4.06
N LYS A 163 2.88 -10.20 -4.67
CA LYS A 163 1.64 -10.16 -5.45
C LYS A 163 0.43 -9.82 -4.59
N VAL A 164 0.33 -10.36 -3.38
CA VAL A 164 -0.74 -10.01 -2.43
C VAL A 164 -0.67 -8.53 -2.06
N ALA A 165 0.50 -8.01 -1.68
CA ALA A 165 0.71 -6.59 -1.39
C ALA A 165 0.37 -5.69 -2.58
N GLY A 166 0.71 -6.08 -3.80
CA GLY A 166 0.34 -5.35 -5.01
C GLY A 166 -1.17 -5.29 -5.26
N ARG A 167 -1.91 -6.37 -4.95
CA ARG A 167 -3.38 -6.40 -5.05
C ARG A 167 -4.03 -5.49 -4.00
N LEU A 168 -3.55 -5.57 -2.75
CA LEU A 168 -3.99 -4.68 -1.67
C LEU A 168 -3.78 -3.21 -2.06
N ALA A 169 -2.57 -2.85 -2.50
CA ALA A 169 -2.28 -1.49 -2.96
C ALA A 169 -3.21 -1.01 -4.09
N ALA A 170 -3.63 -1.89 -5.00
CA ALA A 170 -4.55 -1.55 -6.07
C ALA A 170 -5.96 -1.27 -5.53
N ASP A 171 -6.46 -2.06 -4.58
CA ASP A 171 -7.76 -1.84 -3.93
C ASP A 171 -7.75 -0.52 -3.14
N GLU A 172 -6.70 -0.23 -2.37
CA GLU A 172 -6.61 1.03 -1.61
C GLU A 172 -6.48 2.24 -2.53
N THR A 173 -5.81 2.09 -3.67
CA THR A 173 -5.78 3.14 -4.70
C THR A 173 -7.18 3.39 -5.28
N MET A 174 -7.98 2.33 -5.47
CA MET A 174 -9.38 2.45 -5.90
C MET A 174 -10.22 3.14 -4.83
N HIS A 175 -10.12 2.74 -3.55
CA HIS A 175 -10.82 3.40 -2.44
C HIS A 175 -10.47 4.88 -2.35
N TRP A 176 -9.17 5.20 -2.36
CA TRP A 176 -8.69 6.58 -2.35
C TRP A 176 -9.23 7.38 -3.54
N THR A 177 -9.25 6.80 -4.75
CA THR A 177 -9.72 7.51 -5.94
C THR A 177 -11.19 7.91 -5.82
N VAL A 178 -12.04 7.03 -5.30
CA VAL A 178 -13.46 7.33 -5.04
C VAL A 178 -13.60 8.44 -4.00
N LEU A 179 -12.82 8.39 -2.92
CA LEU A 179 -12.85 9.39 -1.86
C LEU A 179 -12.30 10.75 -2.33
N ALA A 180 -11.23 10.77 -3.11
CA ALA A 180 -10.66 11.99 -3.69
C ALA A 180 -11.69 12.71 -4.57
N GLN A 181 -12.46 11.97 -5.36
CA GLN A 181 -13.58 12.55 -6.11
C GLN A 181 -14.66 13.13 -5.18
N ALA A 182 -15.03 12.40 -4.12
CA ALA A 182 -16.05 12.85 -3.17
C ALA A 182 -15.63 14.10 -2.37
N THR A 183 -14.34 14.21 -2.01
CA THR A 183 -13.77 15.35 -1.29
C THR A 183 -13.34 16.50 -2.19
N LYS A 184 -13.44 16.33 -3.52
CA LYS A 184 -12.89 17.26 -4.53
C LYS A 184 -11.38 17.49 -4.35
N GLU A 185 -10.65 16.49 -3.82
CA GLU A 185 -9.19 16.47 -3.87
C GLU A 185 -8.75 16.38 -5.34
N ALA A 186 -7.77 17.20 -5.74
CA ALA A 186 -7.24 17.14 -7.09
C ALA A 186 -6.48 15.83 -7.31
N LEU A 187 -6.82 15.09 -8.37
CA LEU A 187 -6.02 13.93 -8.76
C LEU A 187 -4.60 14.36 -9.18
N PRO A 188 -3.58 13.53 -8.90
CA PRO A 188 -2.21 13.76 -9.34
C PRO A 188 -2.14 14.03 -10.85
N GLN A 189 -1.50 15.14 -11.20
CA GLN A 189 -1.30 15.53 -12.60
C GLN A 189 -0.16 14.76 -13.29
N LYS A 190 0.65 14.05 -12.51
CA LYS A 190 1.78 13.24 -13.00
C LYS A 190 1.55 11.78 -12.66
N ALA A 191 2.00 10.90 -13.57
CA ALA A 191 2.02 9.46 -13.34
C ALA A 191 3.03 9.07 -12.23
N LEU A 192 2.98 7.80 -11.81
CA LEU A 192 3.79 7.26 -10.69
C LEU A 192 3.52 8.00 -9.37
N SER A 193 2.24 8.27 -9.09
CA SER A 193 1.80 9.05 -7.93
C SER A 193 1.75 8.26 -6.61
N PHE A 194 2.04 6.97 -6.65
CA PHE A 194 2.05 6.06 -5.49
C PHE A 194 3.34 5.24 -5.49
N GLY A 195 3.81 4.86 -4.30
CA GLY A 195 4.97 3.98 -4.12
C GLY A 195 6.32 4.62 -4.42
N ALA A 196 6.42 5.95 -4.30
CA ALA A 196 7.66 6.70 -4.47
C ALA A 196 8.63 6.55 -3.29
#